data_AF-A0A329M648-F1
#
_entry.id   AF-A0A329M648-F1
#
_cell.length_a   1.000
_cell.length_b   1.000
_cell.length_c   1.000
_cell.angle_alpha   90.00
_cell.angle_beta   90.00
_cell.angle_gamma   90.00
#
_symmetry.space_group_name_H-M   'P 1'
#
loop_
_entity.id
_entity.type
_entity.pdbx_description
1 polymer ?
#
loop_
_entity_poly.entity_id
_entity_poly.type
_entity_poly.pdbx_seq_one_letter_code
_entity_poly.pdbx_strand_id
1 'polypeptide(L)'
;MRLIVSGIAGLVAAAFVSLAALGGGLYWQRVETRGEQAARSELGPLAQEQIPTVFTYDYKTVERNLIDAYDLLTPGYRKEFEDRAKSDIIPQARARELVSQANVVGVGVMEAQRDSAAVMVYINRTVSEKTNRDQPIYDGARLRVDYRRIDGKWLIDYITPI
;
A
#
# COMPACT_ATOMS: atom_id res chain seq x y z
N MET A 1 -12.95 25.35 -57.22
CA MET A 1 -13.86 24.96 -56.12
C MET A 1 -13.38 23.72 -55.35
N ARG A 2 -13.10 22.57 -55.99
CA ARG A 2 -12.69 21.33 -55.30
C ARG A 2 -11.43 21.46 -54.42
N LEU A 3 -10.39 22.15 -54.88
CA LEU A 3 -9.14 22.36 -54.12
C LEU A 3 -9.33 23.19 -52.84
N ILE A 4 -10.20 24.19 -52.88
CA ILE A 4 -10.51 25.04 -51.72
C ILE A 4 -11.27 24.22 -50.66
N VAL A 5 -12.25 23.42 -51.10
CA VAL A 5 -13.00 22.52 -50.21
C VAL A 5 -12.09 21.48 -49.56
N SER A 6 -11.17 20.88 -50.33
CA SER A 6 -10.17 19.94 -49.80
C SER A 6 -9.20 20.59 -48.80
N GLY A 7 -8.77 21.83 -49.05
CA GLY A 7 -7.91 22.58 -48.12
C GLY A 7 -8.62 22.93 -46.81
N ILE A 8 -9.87 23.37 -46.88
CA ILE A 8 -10.70 23.66 -45.69
C ILE A 8 -10.95 22.38 -44.89
N ALA A 9 -11.28 21.27 -45.55
CA ALA A 9 -11.49 19.98 -44.90
C ALA A 9 -10.22 19.50 -44.16
N GLY A 10 -9.04 19.66 -44.78
CA GLY A 10 -7.76 19.35 -44.14
C GLY A 10 -7.49 20.19 -42.90
N LEU A 11 -7.74 21.50 -42.97
CA LEU A 11 -7.58 22.41 -41.82
C LEU A 11 -8.53 22.07 -40.67
N VAL A 12 -9.79 21.77 -40.96
CA VAL A 12 -10.79 21.38 -39.94
C VAL A 12 -10.38 20.06 -39.28
N ALA A 13 -9.95 19.07 -40.06
CA ALA A 13 -9.47 17.80 -39.52
C ALA A 13 -8.24 17.98 -38.61
N ALA A 14 -7.26 18.78 -39.05
CA ALA A 14 -6.07 19.09 -38.25
C ALA A 14 -6.43 19.83 -36.95
N ALA A 15 -7.34 20.80 -37.01
CA ALA A 15 -7.83 21.51 -35.83
C ALA A 15 -8.56 20.59 -34.85
N PHE A 16 -9.42 19.69 -35.36
CA PHE A 16 -10.13 18.72 -34.53
C PHE A 16 -9.18 17.76 -33.81
N VAL A 17 -8.21 17.17 -34.51
CA VAL A 17 -7.20 16.28 -33.91
C VAL A 17 -6.37 17.02 -32.86
N SER A 18 -5.99 18.27 -33.14
CA SER A 18 -5.23 19.10 -32.20
C SER A 18 -6.03 19.39 -30.92
N LEU A 19 -7.31 19.74 -31.06
CA LEU A 19 -8.20 19.97 -29.92
C LEU A 19 -8.46 18.68 -29.12
N ALA A 20 -8.63 17.54 -29.79
CA ALA A 20 -8.80 16.26 -29.12
C ALA A 20 -7.55 15.85 -28.34
N ALA A 21 -6.36 16.04 -28.90
CA ALA A 21 -5.10 15.76 -28.22
C ALA A 21 -4.91 16.66 -26.99
N LEU A 22 -5.18 17.97 -27.12
CA LEU A 22 -5.13 18.92 -25.99
C LEU A 22 -6.17 18.57 -24.92
N GLY A 23 -7.41 18.32 -25.31
CA GLY A 23 -8.49 17.95 -24.40
C GLY A 23 -8.20 16.65 -23.66
N GLY A 24 -7.72 15.62 -24.37
CA GLY A 24 -7.30 14.34 -23.79
C GLY A 24 -6.13 14.51 -22.82
N GLY A 25 -5.11 15.30 -23.18
CA GLY A 25 -3.96 15.59 -22.32
C GLY A 25 -4.37 16.30 -21.03
N LEU A 26 -5.19 17.34 -21.13
CA LEU A 26 -5.71 18.08 -19.96
C LEU A 26 -6.58 17.20 -19.06
N TYR A 27 -7.41 16.34 -19.64
CA TYR A 27 -8.23 15.39 -18.89
C TYR A 27 -7.35 14.39 -18.14
N TRP A 28 -6.35 13.80 -18.81
CA TRP A 28 -5.43 12.85 -18.20
C TRP A 28 -4.65 13.48 -17.04
N GLN A 29 -4.10 14.68 -17.23
CA GLN A 29 -3.41 15.41 -16.17
C GLN A 29 -4.32 15.69 -14.96
N ARG A 30 -5.59 16.01 -15.21
CA ARG A 30 -6.58 16.22 -14.16
C ARG A 30 -6.89 14.93 -13.39
N VAL A 31 -7.01 13.80 -14.08
CA VAL A 31 -7.21 12.48 -13.46
C VAL A 31 -6.01 12.12 -12.59
N GLU A 32 -4.78 12.31 -13.09
CA GLU A 32 -3.56 12.00 -12.35
C GLU A 32 -3.42 12.85 -11.09
N THR A 33 -3.58 14.18 -11.22
CA THR A 33 -3.47 15.12 -10.10
C THR A 33 -4.50 14.84 -9.01
N ARG A 34 -5.73 14.50 -9.41
CA ARG A 34 -6.78 14.11 -8.45
C ARG A 34 -6.49 12.78 -7.79
N GLY A 35 -5.95 11.82 -8.55
CA GLY A 35 -5.52 10.52 -8.03
C GLY A 35 -4.43 10.66 -6.97
N GLU A 36 -3.40 11.45 -7.24
CA GLU A 36 -2.34 11.75 -6.28
C GLU A 36 -2.90 12.40 -4.99
N GLN A 37 -3.75 13.42 -5.13
CA GLN A 37 -4.35 14.10 -3.97
C GLN A 37 -5.18 13.13 -3.12
N ALA A 38 -5.99 12.29 -3.75
CA ALA A 38 -6.78 11.27 -3.06
C ALA A 38 -5.87 10.26 -2.34
N ALA A 39 -4.85 9.73 -3.03
CA ALA A 39 -3.88 8.81 -2.45
C ALA A 39 -3.20 9.39 -1.20
N ARG A 40 -2.76 10.67 -1.26
CA ARG A 40 -2.17 11.36 -0.10
C ARG A 40 -3.12 11.47 1.09
N SER A 41 -4.42 11.70 0.83
CA SER A 41 -5.42 11.79 1.91
C SER A 41 -5.84 10.44 2.48
N GLU A 42 -5.87 9.39 1.66
CA GLU A 42 -6.36 8.06 2.02
C GLU A 42 -5.30 7.23 2.77
N LEU A 43 -4.04 7.29 2.32
CA LEU A 43 -3.02 6.32 2.74
C LEU A 43 -2.49 6.50 4.16
N GLY A 44 -2.46 7.73 4.68
CA GLY A 44 -2.02 8.00 6.05
C GLY A 44 -2.87 7.25 7.08
N PRO A 45 -4.19 7.51 7.13
CA PRO A 45 -5.12 6.79 8.00
C PRO A 45 -5.18 5.29 7.69
N LEU A 46 -5.15 4.91 6.40
CA LEU A 46 -5.21 3.50 6.00
C LEU A 46 -4.01 2.70 6.54
N ALA A 47 -2.79 3.24 6.41
CA ALA A 47 -1.60 2.57 6.94
C ALA A 47 -1.61 2.51 8.47
N GLN A 48 -2.18 3.53 9.14
CA GLN A 48 -2.35 3.52 10.59
C GLN A 48 -3.26 2.37 11.07
N GLU A 49 -4.27 2.00 10.27
CA GLU A 49 -5.17 0.88 10.54
C GLU A 49 -4.58 -0.48 10.15
N GLN A 50 -3.96 -0.57 8.96
CA GLN A 50 -3.53 -1.84 8.38
C GLN A 50 -2.25 -2.41 9.01
N ILE A 51 -1.28 -1.55 9.33
CA ILE A 51 0.03 -2.01 9.80
C ILE A 51 -0.03 -2.74 11.15
N PRO A 52 -0.82 -2.30 12.15
CA PRO A 52 -1.03 -3.06 13.37
C PRO A 52 -1.54 -4.49 13.11
N THR A 53 -2.42 -4.69 12.13
CA THR A 53 -2.96 -6.01 11.76
C THR A 53 -1.87 -6.97 11.28
N VAL A 54 -0.86 -6.45 10.57
CA VAL A 54 0.25 -7.27 10.06
C VAL A 54 1.26 -7.64 11.16
N PHE A 55 1.52 -6.72 12.10
CA PHE A 55 2.60 -6.88 13.09
C PHE A 55 2.14 -7.30 14.48
N THR A 56 0.83 -7.36 14.73
CA THR A 56 0.24 -7.80 16.00
C THR A 56 -0.21 -9.25 15.91
N TYR A 57 0.37 -10.12 16.75
CA TYR A 57 -0.07 -11.50 16.83
C TYR A 57 0.17 -12.15 18.19
N ASP A 58 -0.61 -13.19 18.47
CA ASP A 58 -0.46 -14.06 19.63
C ASP A 58 -0.26 -15.49 19.12
N TYR A 59 0.69 -16.23 19.69
CA TYR A 59 0.98 -17.61 19.33
C TYR A 59 -0.24 -18.55 19.30
N LYS A 60 -1.31 -18.27 20.06
CA LYS A 60 -2.56 -19.02 20.08
C LYS A 60 -3.47 -18.72 18.89
N THR A 61 -3.39 -17.50 18.34
CA THR A 61 -4.29 -17.03 17.27
C THR A 61 -3.55 -16.61 16.00
N VAL A 62 -2.25 -16.88 15.92
CA VAL A 62 -1.36 -16.45 14.84
C VAL A 62 -1.90 -16.80 13.46
N GLU A 63 -2.49 -17.99 13.29
CA GLU A 63 -3.11 -18.41 12.02
C GLU A 63 -4.26 -17.50 11.60
N ARG A 64 -5.16 -17.15 12.53
CA ARG A 64 -6.28 -16.24 12.25
C ARG A 64 -5.78 -14.83 11.95
N ASN A 65 -4.85 -14.33 12.75
CA ASN A 65 -4.32 -12.98 12.58
C ASN A 65 -3.62 -12.82 11.23
N LEU A 66 -2.94 -13.88 10.75
CA LEU A 66 -2.31 -13.87 9.43
C LEU A 66 -3.33 -13.90 8.28
N ILE A 67 -4.49 -14.55 8.45
CA ILE A 67 -5.59 -14.49 7.46
C ILE A 67 -6.07 -13.06 7.29
N ASP A 68 -6.31 -12.34 8.39
CA ASP A 68 -6.74 -10.94 8.34
C ASP A 68 -5.69 -10.06 7.66
N ALA A 69 -4.39 -10.35 7.86
CA ALA A 69 -3.30 -9.66 7.17
C ALA A 69 -3.30 -9.95 5.66
N TYR A 70 -3.56 -11.18 5.21
CA TYR A 70 -3.53 -11.56 3.79
C TYR A 70 -4.46 -10.72 2.92
N ASP A 71 -5.64 -10.35 3.45
CA ASP A 71 -6.63 -9.54 2.74
C ASP A 71 -6.17 -8.10 2.49
N LEU A 72 -5.13 -7.65 3.20
CA LEU A 72 -4.51 -6.35 3.03
C LEU A 72 -3.40 -6.35 1.98
N LEU A 73 -2.92 -7.53 1.55
CA LEU A 73 -1.74 -7.67 0.69
C LEU A 73 -2.12 -7.83 -0.78
N THR A 74 -1.27 -7.34 -1.69
CA THR A 74 -1.39 -7.66 -3.11
C THR A 74 -1.21 -9.17 -3.34
N PRO A 75 -1.78 -9.76 -4.41
CA PRO A 75 -1.69 -11.22 -4.63
C PRO A 75 -0.26 -11.77 -4.66
N GLY A 76 0.68 -11.00 -5.21
CA GLY A 76 2.10 -11.38 -5.25
C GLY A 76 2.72 -11.42 -3.86
N TYR A 77 2.55 -10.34 -3.09
CA TYR A 77 3.10 -10.25 -1.74
C TYR A 77 2.42 -11.20 -0.75
N ARG A 78 1.10 -11.40 -0.90
CA ARG A 78 0.34 -12.40 -0.16
C ARG A 78 0.97 -13.78 -0.27
N LYS A 79 1.31 -14.21 -1.48
CA LYS A 79 1.93 -15.53 -1.69
C LYS A 79 3.25 -15.66 -0.93
N GLU A 80 4.14 -14.67 -1.04
CA GLU A 80 5.42 -14.68 -0.32
C GLU A 80 5.19 -14.71 1.20
N PHE A 81 4.26 -13.90 1.68
CA PHE A 81 3.95 -13.79 3.10
C PHE A 81 3.31 -15.07 3.65
N GLU A 82 2.42 -15.73 2.90
CA GLU A 82 1.87 -17.04 3.23
C GLU A 82 2.94 -18.14 3.32
N ASP A 83 3.91 -18.13 2.40
CA ASP A 83 4.99 -19.10 2.41
C ASP A 83 5.86 -18.93 3.67
N ARG A 84 6.27 -17.69 3.97
CA ARG A 84 7.01 -17.35 5.21
C ARG A 84 6.20 -17.63 6.48
N ALA A 85 4.89 -17.41 6.43
CA ALA A 85 4.00 -17.70 7.54
C ALA A 85 4.04 -19.17 7.93
N LYS A 86 3.99 -20.06 6.93
CA LYS A 86 4.01 -21.51 7.12
C LYS A 86 5.40 -22.03 7.48
N SER A 87 6.46 -21.52 6.85
CA SER A 87 7.83 -22.00 7.07
C SER A 87 8.42 -21.52 8.40
N ASP A 88 8.17 -20.27 8.78
CA ASP A 88 8.94 -19.60 9.83
C ASP A 88 8.07 -18.96 10.91
N ILE A 89 7.10 -18.11 10.54
CA ILE A 89 6.39 -17.26 11.51
C ILE A 89 5.55 -18.09 12.48
N ILE A 90 4.67 -18.97 11.97
CA ILE A 90 3.78 -19.79 12.82
C ILE A 90 4.58 -20.77 13.70
N PRO A 91 5.56 -21.54 13.17
CA PRO A 91 6.37 -22.42 13.99
C PRO A 91 7.14 -21.67 15.09
N GLN A 92 7.77 -20.55 14.77
CA GLN A 92 8.52 -19.77 15.76
C GLN A 92 7.60 -19.14 16.82
N ALA A 93 6.45 -18.60 16.40
CA ALA A 93 5.46 -18.04 17.32
C ALA A 93 5.00 -19.08 18.34
N ARG A 94 4.67 -20.30 17.89
CA ARG A 94 4.26 -21.39 18.79
C ARG A 94 5.39 -21.88 19.67
N ALA A 95 6.58 -22.09 19.11
CA ALA A 95 7.72 -22.63 19.86
C ALA A 95 8.18 -21.72 21.01
N ARG A 96 8.18 -20.41 20.78
CA ARG A 96 8.61 -19.40 21.76
C ARG A 96 7.45 -18.79 22.55
N GLU A 97 6.21 -19.16 22.24
CA GLU A 97 4.98 -18.56 22.77
C GLU A 97 4.99 -17.03 22.60
N LEU A 98 5.30 -16.57 21.39
CA LEU A 98 5.44 -15.14 21.06
C LEU A 98 4.10 -14.41 21.12
N VAL A 99 4.12 -13.23 21.72
CA VAL A 99 3.07 -12.23 21.64
C VAL A 99 3.72 -10.92 21.20
N SER A 100 3.30 -10.43 20.04
CA SER A 100 3.74 -9.17 19.45
C SER A 100 2.56 -8.21 19.43
N GLN A 101 2.77 -6.99 19.91
CA GLN A 101 1.78 -5.90 19.84
C GLN A 101 2.45 -4.69 19.20
N ALA A 102 1.92 -4.26 18.07
CA ALA A 102 2.45 -3.11 17.32
C ALA A 102 1.44 -1.96 17.33
N ASN A 103 1.94 -0.75 17.61
CA ASN A 103 1.17 0.48 17.56
C ASN A 103 1.84 1.46 16.60
N VAL A 104 1.07 2.06 15.71
CA VAL A 104 1.55 3.12 14.81
C VAL A 104 1.60 4.43 15.57
N VAL A 105 2.78 5.05 15.63
CA VAL A 105 3.00 6.34 16.30
C VAL A 105 3.06 7.52 15.34
N GLY A 106 3.24 7.24 14.04
CA GLY A 106 3.21 8.27 13.00
C GLY A 106 3.27 7.67 11.61
N VAL A 107 2.65 8.36 10.66
CA VAL A 107 2.67 8.02 9.23
C VAL A 107 2.99 9.27 8.42
N GLY A 108 3.86 9.13 7.42
CA GLY A 108 4.16 10.18 6.44
C GLY A 108 4.09 9.64 5.02
N VAL A 109 3.37 10.31 4.13
CA VAL A 109 3.32 9.91 2.71
C VAL A 109 4.63 10.31 2.03
N MET A 110 5.35 9.33 1.48
CA MET A 110 6.61 9.53 0.77
C MET A 110 6.37 9.81 -0.71
N GLU A 111 5.56 8.96 -1.33
CA GLU A 111 5.24 8.98 -2.76
C GLU A 111 3.74 8.74 -2.92
N ALA A 112 3.12 9.41 -3.88
CA ALA A 112 1.71 9.22 -4.20
C ALA A 112 1.49 9.43 -5.69
N GLN A 113 0.90 8.42 -6.33
CA GLN A 113 0.38 8.47 -7.69
C GLN A 113 -1.06 7.95 -7.66
N ARG A 114 -1.74 7.98 -8.81
CA ARG A 114 -3.13 7.49 -8.92
C ARG A 114 -3.32 6.05 -8.41
N ASP A 115 -2.40 5.16 -8.76
CA ASP A 115 -2.53 3.71 -8.56
C ASP A 115 -1.35 3.07 -7.80
N SER A 116 -0.34 3.86 -7.42
CA SER A 116 0.80 3.43 -6.61
C SER A 116 1.17 4.50 -5.60
N ALA A 117 1.75 4.10 -4.48
CA ALA A 117 2.22 5.04 -3.47
C ALA A 117 3.17 4.37 -2.49
N ALA A 118 3.87 5.18 -1.69
CA ALA A 118 4.67 4.69 -0.58
C ALA A 118 4.48 5.59 0.64
N VAL A 119 4.39 4.98 1.81
CA VAL A 119 4.31 5.69 3.08
C VAL A 119 5.41 5.22 4.03
N MET A 120 5.89 6.14 4.85
CA MET A 120 6.75 5.88 6.00
C MET A 120 5.86 5.66 7.21
N VAL A 121 6.05 4.56 7.92
CA VAL A 121 5.32 4.24 9.15
C VAL A 121 6.31 4.06 10.29
N TYR A 122 6.07 4.78 11.38
CA TYR A 122 6.78 4.61 12.64
C TYR A 122 5.91 3.74 13.54
N ILE A 123 6.47 2.64 14.02
CA ILE A 123 5.79 1.76 14.97
C ILE A 123 6.58 1.64 16.26
N ASN A 124 5.85 1.52 17.36
CA ASN A 124 6.35 0.98 18.61
C ASN A 124 5.78 -0.41 18.78
N ARG A 125 6.63 -1.36 19.14
CA ARG A 125 6.26 -2.75 19.33
C ARG A 125 6.68 -3.22 20.72
N THR A 126 5.83 -4.05 21.29
CA THR A 126 6.11 -4.83 22.49
C THR A 126 6.13 -6.30 22.09
N VAL A 127 7.24 -6.98 22.34
CA VAL A 127 7.39 -8.42 22.09
C VAL A 127 7.64 -9.12 23.41
N SER A 128 6.82 -10.12 23.71
CA SER A 128 7.03 -11.05 24.81
C SER A 128 7.05 -12.47 24.30
N GLU A 129 7.79 -13.32 25.00
CA GLU A 129 7.92 -14.74 24.78
C GLU A 129 7.93 -15.46 26.13
N LYS A 130 7.95 -16.78 26.11
CA LYS A 130 7.89 -17.61 27.32
C LYS A 130 8.91 -17.22 28.40
N THR A 131 10.13 -16.85 28.00
CA THR A 131 11.26 -16.59 28.91
C THR A 131 11.32 -15.18 29.47
N ASN A 132 10.55 -14.23 28.92
CA ASN A 132 10.64 -12.81 29.30
C ASN A 132 9.27 -12.15 29.54
N ARG A 133 8.24 -12.94 29.89
CA ARG A 133 6.89 -12.40 30.14
C ARG A 133 6.85 -11.28 31.16
N ASP A 134 7.68 -11.37 32.20
CA ASP A 134 7.75 -10.38 33.27
C ASP A 134 8.51 -9.11 32.85
N GLN A 135 9.25 -9.16 31.74
CA GLN A 135 9.98 -8.02 31.18
C GLN A 135 9.95 -8.05 29.64
N PRO A 136 8.83 -7.67 29.01
CA PRO A 136 8.72 -7.62 27.56
C PRO A 136 9.76 -6.70 26.92
N ILE A 137 10.18 -7.05 25.71
CA ILE A 137 11.09 -6.23 24.91
C ILE A 137 10.27 -5.15 24.22
N TYR A 138 10.69 -3.90 24.41
CA TYR A 138 10.11 -2.74 23.73
C TYR A 138 11.08 -2.25 22.67
N ASP A 139 10.65 -2.24 21.43
CA ASP A 139 11.44 -1.74 20.30
C ASP A 139 10.60 -0.88 19.37
N GLY A 140 11.27 0.00 18.62
CA GLY A 140 10.65 0.85 17.61
C GLY A 140 11.21 0.50 16.24
N ALA A 141 10.38 0.59 15.20
CA ALA A 141 10.81 0.37 13.82
C ALA A 141 10.27 1.47 12.89
N ARG A 142 11.02 1.70 11.81
CA ARG A 142 10.63 2.55 10.68
C ARG A 142 10.43 1.65 9.49
N LEU A 143 9.27 1.78 8.86
CA LEU A 143 8.86 0.93 7.76
C LEU A 143 8.54 1.80 6.55
N ARG A 144 9.12 1.48 5.40
CA ARG A 144 8.55 1.87 4.11
C ARG A 144 7.48 0.85 3.75
N VAL A 145 6.28 1.33 3.48
CA VAL A 145 5.14 0.51 3.05
C VAL A 145 4.75 0.97 1.66
N ASP A 146 5.02 0.10 0.68
CA ASP A 146 4.65 0.34 -0.71
C ASP A 146 3.22 -0.18 -0.94
N TYR A 147 2.44 0.59 -1.68
CA TYR A 147 1.02 0.37 -1.92
C TYR A 147 0.71 0.32 -3.41
N ARG A 148 -0.25 -0.52 -3.78
CA ARG A 148 -0.84 -0.58 -5.12
C ARG A 148 -2.35 -0.57 -5.04
N ARG A 149 -2.98 0.20 -5.93
CA ARG A 149 -4.43 0.21 -6.08
C ARG A 149 -4.85 -0.89 -7.06
N ILE A 150 -5.59 -1.88 -6.57
CA ILE A 150 -6.12 -2.99 -7.35
C ILE A 150 -7.64 -3.02 -7.15
N ASP A 151 -8.40 -3.00 -8.25
CA ASP A 151 -9.87 -2.99 -8.24
C ASP A 151 -10.47 -1.93 -7.31
N GLY A 152 -9.86 -0.75 -7.29
CA GLY A 152 -10.28 0.40 -6.50
C GLY A 152 -9.83 0.39 -5.03
N LYS A 153 -9.20 -0.69 -4.55
CA LYS A 153 -8.72 -0.84 -3.16
C LYS A 153 -7.20 -0.68 -3.09
N TRP A 154 -6.73 0.01 -2.06
CA TRP A 154 -5.30 0.06 -1.73
C TRP A 154 -4.89 -1.20 -0.99
N LEU A 155 -3.89 -1.89 -1.54
CA LEU A 155 -3.29 -3.08 -0.97
C LEU A 155 -1.79 -2.85 -0.75
N ILE A 156 -1.27 -3.43 0.33
CA ILE A 156 0.15 -3.43 0.65
C ILE A 156 0.87 -4.31 -0.37
N ASP A 157 1.74 -3.68 -1.16
CA ASP A 157 2.55 -4.34 -2.17
C ASP A 157 3.87 -4.84 -1.58
N TYR A 158 4.44 -4.12 -0.61
CA TYR A 158 5.62 -4.57 0.13
C TYR A 158 5.84 -3.78 1.42
N ILE A 159 6.55 -4.38 2.38
CA ILE A 159 6.99 -3.70 3.61
C ILE A 159 8.50 -3.88 3.78
N THR A 160 9.23 -2.78 3.85
CA THR A 160 10.69 -2.75 3.98
C THR A 160 11.10 -2.02 5.27
N PRO A 161 11.85 -2.66 6.19
CA PRO A 161 12.49 -1.96 7.30
C PRO A 161 13.58 -1.01 6.79
N ILE A 162 13.65 0.21 7.33
CA ILE A 162 14.62 1.25 6.91
C ILE A 162 15.23 2.04 8.08
#